data_AF-A0A8J7NDT9-F1
#
_entry.id   AF-A0A8J7NDT9-F1
#
_cell.length_a   1.000
_cell.length_b   1.000
_cell.length_c   1.000
_cell.angle_alpha   90.00
_cell.angle_beta   90.00
_cell.angle_gamma   90.00
#
_symmetry.space_group_name_H-M   'P 1'
#
loop_
_entity.id
_entity.type
_entity.pdbx_description
1 polymer ?
#
loop_
_entity_poly.entity_id
_entity_poly.type
_entity_poly.pdbx_seq_one_letter_code
_entity_poly.pdbx_strand_id
1 'polypeptide(L)'
;MDPRLPRLAVLADLVEGRETARLVRVVAEARGIEAQIEALRGNVAPAAPEGFTLGGHDALWERWRMGEIARLNRALADLRLQLDEARRAAALATARSQVLSRLAGRGRP
;
A
#
# COMPACT_ATOMS: atom_id res chain seq x y z
N MET A 1 -35.45 20.52 -9.91
CA MET A 1 -34.25 19.71 -9.59
C MET A 1 -33.20 20.05 -10.64
N ASP A 2 -31.96 20.39 -10.26
CA ASP A 2 -30.92 20.73 -11.24
C ASP A 2 -30.52 19.47 -12.04
N PRO A 3 -30.68 19.44 -13.39
CA PRO A 3 -30.35 18.27 -14.21
C PRO A 3 -28.86 17.91 -14.21
N ARG A 4 -27.99 18.78 -13.66
CA ARG A 4 -26.55 18.51 -13.51
C ARG A 4 -26.25 17.60 -12.32
N LEU A 5 -27.11 17.57 -11.29
CA LEU A 5 -26.87 16.80 -10.06
C LEU A 5 -26.73 15.29 -10.30
N PRO A 6 -27.58 14.62 -11.10
CA PRO A 6 -27.40 13.20 -11.40
C PRO A 6 -26.09 12.89 -12.14
N ARG A 7 -25.63 13.80 -13.02
CA ARG A 7 -24.36 13.64 -13.74
C ARG A 7 -23.17 13.79 -12.79
N LEU A 8 -23.23 14.78 -11.89
CA LEU A 8 -22.21 14.96 -10.85
C LEU A 8 -22.14 13.78 -9.88
N ALA A 9 -23.28 13.20 -9.51
CA ALA A 9 -23.31 12.00 -8.67
C ALA A 9 -22.60 10.81 -9.34
N VAL A 10 -22.88 10.56 -10.62
CA VAL A 10 -22.20 9.48 -11.38
C VAL A 10 -20.68 9.73 -11.49
N LEU A 11 -20.26 10.97 -11.73
CA LEU A 11 -18.84 11.31 -11.75
C LEU A 11 -18.19 11.11 -10.37
N ALA A 12 -18.90 11.46 -9.29
CA ALA A 12 -18.40 11.26 -7.93
C ALA A 12 -18.25 9.77 -7.57
N ASP A 13 -19.19 8.92 -7.99
CA ASP A 13 -19.09 7.46 -7.83
C ASP A 13 -17.87 6.89 -8.56
N LEU A 14 -17.58 7.37 -9.78
CA LEU A 14 -16.40 6.95 -10.54
C LEU A 14 -15.10 7.38 -9.86
N VAL A 15 -15.05 8.61 -9.33
CA VAL A 15 -13.90 9.12 -8.58
C VAL A 15 -13.72 8.33 -7.29
N GLU A 16 -14.79 8.05 -6.55
CA GLU A 16 -14.75 7.22 -5.34
C GLU A 16 -14.20 5.82 -5.64
N GLY A 17 -14.71 5.17 -6.70
CA GLY A 17 -14.23 3.86 -7.11
C GLY A 17 -12.73 3.87 -7.46
N ARG A 18 -12.28 4.90 -8.18
CA ARG A 18 -10.88 5.08 -8.53
C ARG A 18 -9.99 5.27 -7.30
N GLU A 19 -10.35 6.17 -6.38
CA GLU A 19 -9.52 6.46 -5.21
C GLU A 19 -9.52 5.29 -4.21
N THR A 20 -10.64 4.57 -4.11
CA THR A 20 -10.72 3.32 -3.32
C THR A 20 -9.82 2.24 -3.91
N ALA A 21 -9.85 2.03 -5.23
CA ALA A 21 -8.96 1.08 -5.89
C ALA A 21 -7.47 1.46 -5.73
N ARG A 22 -7.15 2.76 -5.81
CA ARG A 22 -5.81 3.28 -5.52
C ARG A 22 -5.38 2.94 -4.09
N LEU A 23 -6.25 3.18 -3.10
CA LEU A 23 -5.97 2.85 -1.70
C LEU A 23 -5.71 1.35 -1.50
N VAL A 24 -6.57 0.48 -2.06
CA VAL A 24 -6.41 -0.98 -1.98
C VAL A 24 -5.07 -1.43 -2.55
N ARG A 25 -4.67 -0.89 -3.71
CA ARG A 25 -3.39 -1.22 -4.34
C ARG A 25 -2.21 -0.82 -3.46
N VAL A 26 -2.20 0.39 -2.91
CA VAL A 26 -1.11 0.86 -2.02
C VAL A 26 -1.02 0.02 -0.75
N VAL A 27 -2.17 -0.35 -0.17
CA VAL A 27 -2.21 -1.26 1.00
C VAL A 27 -1.64 -2.64 0.66
N ALA A 28 -2.01 -3.19 -0.50
CA ALA A 28 -1.51 -4.50 -0.94
C ALA A 28 0.02 -4.47 -1.16
N GLU A 29 0.53 -3.39 -1.75
CA GLU A 29 1.97 -3.21 -1.97
C GLU A 29 2.74 -3.10 -0.65
N ALA A 30 2.24 -2.29 0.30
CA ALA A 30 2.84 -2.16 1.63
C ALA A 30 2.88 -3.51 2.36
N ARG A 31 1.79 -4.27 2.33
CA ARG A 31 1.73 -5.63 2.91
C ARG A 31 2.70 -6.60 2.24
N GLY A 32 2.86 -6.49 0.91
CA GLY A 32 3.82 -7.30 0.17
C GLY A 32 5.26 -7.06 0.61
N ILE A 33 5.63 -5.79 0.85
CA ILE A 33 6.96 -5.43 1.35
C ILE A 33 7.15 -5.87 2.81
N GLU A 34 6.15 -5.70 3.66
CA GLU A 34 6.18 -6.22 5.04
C GLU A 34 6.41 -7.74 5.07
N ALA A 35 5.71 -8.48 4.20
CA ALA A 35 5.90 -9.93 4.07
C ALA A 35 7.32 -10.30 3.60
N GLN A 36 7.92 -9.54 2.68
CA GLN A 36 9.30 -9.74 2.25
C GLN A 36 10.31 -9.48 3.38
N ILE A 37 10.09 -8.44 4.18
CA ILE A 37 10.93 -8.14 5.35
C ILE A 37 10.84 -9.28 6.36
N GLU A 38 9.63 -9.74 6.68
CA GLU A 38 9.44 -10.87 7.61
C GLU A 38 10.06 -12.16 7.08
N ALA A 39 9.95 -12.44 5.78
CA ALA A 39 10.63 -13.58 5.16
C ALA A 39 12.16 -13.50 5.29
N LEU A 40 12.75 -12.31 5.11
CA LEU A 40 14.19 -12.09 5.30
C LEU A 40 14.59 -12.22 6.77
N ARG A 41 13.77 -11.75 7.71
CA ARG A 41 14.03 -11.88 9.16
C ARG A 41 13.98 -13.33 9.62
N GLY A 42 13.04 -14.12 9.07
CA GLY A 42 12.86 -15.54 9.40
C GLY A 42 13.84 -16.48 8.68
N ASN A 43 14.50 -16.04 7.61
CA ASN A 43 15.53 -16.82 6.96
C ASN A 43 16.79 -16.92 7.83
N VAL A 44 17.41 -18.09 7.83
CA VAL A 44 18.75 -18.35 8.39
C VAL A 44 19.73 -18.45 7.23
N ALA A 45 21.00 -18.13 7.46
CA ALA A 45 22.05 -18.27 6.46
C ALA A 45 22.02 -19.68 5.83
N PRO A 46 22.09 -19.81 4.50
CA PRO A 46 22.17 -21.11 3.86
C PRO A 46 23.42 -21.85 4.35
N ALA A 47 23.28 -23.14 4.67
CA ALA A 47 24.37 -23.95 5.20
C ALA A 47 25.60 -23.88 4.27
N ALA A 48 26.73 -23.44 4.80
CA ALA A 48 27.97 -23.39 4.03
C ALA A 48 28.49 -24.81 3.77
N PRO A 49 29.09 -25.08 2.59
CA PRO A 49 29.81 -26.34 2.37
C PRO A 49 30.94 -26.50 3.39
N GLU A 50 31.11 -27.69 3.92
CA GLU A 50 32.05 -28.01 5.01
C GLU A 50 33.50 -27.61 4.65
N GLY A 51 34.14 -26.76 5.47
CA GLY A 51 35.58 -26.50 5.42
C GLY A 51 35.97 -25.02 5.50
N PHE A 52 36.47 -24.60 6.67
CA PHE A 52 37.35 -23.45 6.95
C PHE A 52 36.93 -22.01 6.53
N THR A 53 35.89 -21.80 5.71
CA THR A 53 35.42 -20.45 5.27
C THR A 53 34.09 -20.00 5.90
N LEU A 54 33.57 -20.75 6.89
CA LEU A 54 32.27 -20.53 7.55
C LEU A 54 32.04 -19.07 8.01
N GLY A 55 33.02 -18.45 8.69
CA GLY A 55 32.83 -17.11 9.27
C GLY A 55 32.70 -15.97 8.24
N GLY A 56 33.25 -16.14 7.03
CA GLY A 56 33.17 -15.12 5.98
C GLY A 56 31.83 -15.12 5.24
N HIS A 57 31.27 -16.31 5.00
CA HIS A 57 30.01 -16.49 4.28
C HIS A 57 28.81 -16.00 5.10
N ASP A 58 28.76 -16.31 6.39
CA ASP A 58 27.70 -15.85 7.29
C ASP A 58 27.70 -14.33 7.42
N ALA A 59 28.89 -13.72 7.57
CA ALA A 59 29.02 -12.26 7.64
C ALA A 59 28.65 -11.57 6.32
N LEU A 60 28.96 -12.18 5.17
CA LEU A 60 28.55 -11.65 3.85
C LEU A 60 27.04 -11.74 3.67
N TRP A 61 26.44 -12.88 4.00
CA TRP A 61 25.00 -13.07 3.92
C TRP A 61 24.25 -12.13 4.87
N GLU A 62 24.73 -11.96 6.10
CA GLU A 62 24.11 -11.06 7.07
C GLU A 62 24.18 -9.60 6.60
N ARG A 63 25.32 -9.16 6.07
CA ARG A 63 25.45 -7.81 5.49
C ARG A 63 24.50 -7.60 4.31
N TRP A 64 24.39 -8.58 3.42
CA TRP A 64 23.44 -8.52 2.30
C TRP A 64 22.00 -8.44 2.80
N ARG A 65 21.61 -9.32 3.73
CA ARG A 65 20.28 -9.37 4.33
C ARG A 65 19.89 -8.05 4.98
N MET A 66 20.80 -7.50 5.80
CA MET A 66 20.60 -6.21 6.46
C MET A 66 20.48 -5.07 5.45
N GLY A 67 21.29 -5.09 4.38
CA GLY A 67 21.20 -4.12 3.28
C GLY A 67 19.85 -4.19 2.55
N GLU A 68 19.35 -5.39 2.31
CA GLU A 68 18.07 -5.62 1.64
C GLU A 68 16.88 -5.21 2.52
N ILE A 69 16.91 -5.54 3.81
CA ILE A 69 15.92 -5.06 4.79
C ILE A 69 15.92 -3.53 4.85
N ALA A 70 17.09 -2.89 4.85
CA ALA A 70 17.17 -1.43 4.83
C ALA A 70 16.61 -0.81 3.53
N ARG A 71 16.83 -1.45 2.38
CA ARG A 71 16.22 -1.06 1.09
C ARG A 71 14.69 -1.17 1.15
N LEU A 72 14.16 -2.29 1.64
CA LEU A 72 12.72 -2.52 1.78
C LEU A 72 12.07 -1.57 2.79
N ASN A 73 12.72 -1.28 3.92
CA ASN A 73 12.23 -0.31 4.91
C ASN A 73 12.11 1.10 4.32
N ARG A 74 13.04 1.52 3.45
CA ARG A 74 12.93 2.80 2.75
C ARG A 74 11.73 2.82 1.80
N ALA A 75 11.55 1.77 1.00
CA ALA A 75 10.39 1.64 0.14
C ALA A 75 9.06 1.66 0.93
N LEU A 76 9.03 1.00 2.10
CA LEU A 76 7.88 1.03 3.00
C LEU A 76 7.61 2.42 3.57
N ALA A 77 8.65 3.18 3.91
CA ALA A 77 8.51 4.56 4.37
C ALA A 77 7.91 5.46 3.28
N ASP A 78 8.35 5.32 2.03
CA ASP A 78 7.80 6.06 0.89
C ASP A 78 6.33 5.69 0.63
N LEU A 79 5.99 4.39 0.75
CA LEU A 79 4.61 3.92 0.62
C LEU A 79 3.70 4.40 1.75
N ARG A 80 4.21 4.61 2.96
CA ARG A 80 3.41 5.17 4.06
C ARG A 80 2.94 6.59 3.75
N LEU A 81 3.78 7.41 3.13
CA LEU A 81 3.38 8.74 2.66
C LEU A 81 2.27 8.66 1.61
N GLN A 82 2.42 7.74 0.64
CA GLN A 82 1.40 7.50 -0.38
C GLN A 82 0.10 6.96 0.20
N LEU A 83 0.18 6.14 1.25
CA LEU A 83 -0.97 5.57 1.93
C LEU A 83 -1.81 6.65 2.63
N ASP A 84 -1.16 7.59 3.31
CA ASP A 84 -1.86 8.69 3.97
C ASP A 84 -2.48 9.68 2.98
N GLU A 85 -1.85 9.88 1.82
CA GLU A 85 -2.46 10.61 0.71
C GLU A 85 -3.69 9.86 0.14
N ALA A 86 -3.55 8.56 -0.16
CA ALA A 86 -4.61 7.76 -0.73
C ALA A 86 -5.82 7.61 0.23
N ARG A 87 -5.57 7.49 1.54
CA ARG A 87 -6.63 7.47 2.57
C ARG A 87 -7.43 8.77 2.59
N ARG A 88 -6.74 9.92 2.57
CA ARG A 88 -7.40 11.24 2.54
C ARG A 88 -8.18 11.44 1.25
N ALA A 89 -7.62 11.06 0.11
CA ALA A 89 -8.29 11.14 -1.19
C ALA A 89 -9.55 10.26 -1.25
N ALA A 90 -9.46 9.00 -0.80
CA ALA A 90 -10.59 8.09 -0.75
C ALA A 90 -11.70 8.61 0.19
N ALA A 91 -11.35 9.04 1.41
CA ALA A 91 -12.31 9.59 2.36
C ALA A 91 -13.05 10.82 1.81
N LEU A 92 -12.32 11.73 1.16
CA LEU A 92 -12.91 12.90 0.52
C LEU A 92 -13.82 12.52 -0.66
N ALA A 93 -13.42 11.55 -1.48
CA ALA A 93 -14.21 11.07 -2.61
C ALA A 93 -15.51 10.41 -2.14
N THR A 94 -15.46 9.55 -1.13
CA THR A 94 -16.65 8.96 -0.49
C THR A 94 -17.57 10.03 0.10
N ALA A 95 -17.03 11.00 0.84
CA ALA A 95 -17.84 12.09 1.40
C ALA A 95 -18.55 12.90 0.29
N ARG A 96 -17.85 13.20 -0.81
CA ARG A 96 -18.42 13.90 -1.97
C ARG A 96 -19.51 13.07 -2.65
N SER A 97 -19.30 11.77 -2.86
CA SER A 97 -20.30 10.88 -3.44
C SER A 97 -21.57 10.83 -2.57
N GLN A 98 -21.41 10.68 -1.25
CA GLN A 98 -22.54 10.67 -0.31
C GLN A 98 -23.34 11.98 -0.34
N VAL A 99 -22.65 13.13 -0.33
CA VAL A 99 -23.31 14.44 -0.40
C VAL A 99 -24.09 14.60 -1.71
N LEU A 100 -23.48 14.27 -2.85
CA LEU A 100 -24.12 14.41 -4.16
C LEU A 100 -25.28 13.43 -4.35
N SER A 101 -25.16 12.21 -3.82
CA SER A 101 -26.23 11.21 -3.80
C SER A 101 -27.45 11.70 -3.01
N ARG A 102 -27.23 12.28 -1.81
CA ARG A 102 -28.28 12.90 -0.99
C ARG A 102 -28.95 14.07 -1.71
N LEU A 103 -28.17 14.97 -2.31
CA LEU A 103 -28.69 16.13 -3.06
C LEU A 103 -29.47 15.72 -4.33
N ALA A 104 -29.09 14.61 -4.96
CA ALA A 104 -29.77 14.07 -6.13
C ALA A 104 -31.04 13.27 -5.79
N GLY A 105 -31.41 13.13 -4.50
CA GLY A 105 -32.55 12.32 -4.07
C GLY A 105 -32.33 10.80 -4.23
N ARG A 106 -31.09 10.37 -4.48
CA ARG A 106 -30.67 8.97 -4.53
C ARG A 106 -30.07 8.61 -3.18
N GLY A 107 -30.91 8.40 -2.17
CA GLY A 107 -30.43 7.98 -0.86
C GLY A 107 -29.70 6.64 -0.94
N ARG A 108 -28.36 6.67 -0.86
CA ARG A 108 -27.57 5.48 -0.54
C ARG A 108 -27.50 5.40 0.98
N PRO A 109 -27.95 4.30 1.61
CA PRO A 109 -27.87 4.12 3.06
C PRO A 109 -26.41 4.19 3.55
#